data_AF-A0A1H6PZ76-F1
#
_entry.id   AF-A0A1H6PZ76-F1
#
_cell.length_a   1.000
_cell.length_b   1.000
_cell.length_c   1.000
_cell.angle_alpha   90.00
_cell.angle_beta   90.00
_cell.angle_gamma   90.00
#
_symmetry.space_group_name_H-M   'P 1'
#
loop_
_entity.id
_entity.type
_entity.pdbx_description
1 polymer ?
#
loop_
_entity_poly.entity_id
_entity_poly.type
_entity_poly.pdbx_seq_one_letter_code
_entity_poly.pdbx_strand_id
1 'polypeptide(L)'
;MKLTQKPAIKALFKSAKQELTEDPNQRIPVHLTVTTTSKTNVRVPGQRGMNNISVPYVIPLHHKIHKSISQAKILLIVPHPTAKYAEIFQADEASTKDTFADIISVKKFRPKLRKDPLSVGKDFDLIVADSRIHEEVVECYDRLSKKISLRHLTKPFPIRFIQPGKEDDARDANMFADPDYVKAQVRGLLRSTSVTLPRSMACEQGAVNLTALVGYLPDNTAKEIEENSHRVANNIVDNLVDGGARSTKTIYIKSPKTVGLPIWRLEKEGQTLEEEE
;
A
#
# COMPACT_ATOMS: atom_id res chain seq x y z
N MET A 1 7.05 17.86 12.41
CA MET A 1 7.66 18.40 11.17
C MET A 1 6.65 19.34 10.51
N LYS A 2 7.02 20.56 10.13
CA LYS A 2 6.10 21.50 9.45
C LYS A 2 6.17 21.26 7.94
N LEU A 3 5.04 20.91 7.31
CA LEU A 3 4.97 20.64 5.87
C LEU A 3 4.38 21.84 5.13
N THR A 4 4.96 22.24 4.00
CA THR A 4 4.51 23.37 3.16
C THR A 4 3.72 22.86 1.95
N GLN A 5 2.60 22.18 2.21
CA GLN A 5 1.89 21.40 1.17
C GLN A 5 0.99 22.23 0.25
N LYS A 6 0.40 23.33 0.74
CA LYS A 6 -0.66 24.07 0.03
C LYS A 6 -0.27 24.54 -1.37
N PRO A 7 0.91 25.15 -1.61
CA PRO A 7 1.30 25.59 -2.95
C PRO A 7 1.50 24.40 -3.90
N ALA A 8 2.14 23.33 -3.41
CA ALA A 8 2.40 22.13 -4.18
C ALA A 8 1.10 21.42 -4.60
N ILE A 9 0.17 21.23 -3.67
CA ILE A 9 -1.13 20.62 -3.96
C ILE A 9 -1.92 21.48 -4.95
N LYS A 10 -1.95 22.81 -4.77
CA LYS A 10 -2.64 23.71 -5.71
C LYS A 10 -2.06 23.62 -7.13
N ALA A 11 -0.73 23.57 -7.25
CA ALA A 11 -0.07 23.39 -8.55
C ALA A 11 -0.40 22.01 -9.16
N LEU A 12 -0.41 20.95 -8.35
CA LEU A 12 -0.77 19.60 -8.79
C LEU A 12 -2.21 19.55 -9.33
N PHE A 13 -3.18 20.15 -8.64
CA PHE A 13 -4.56 20.24 -9.12
C PHE A 13 -4.67 21.04 -10.42
N LYS A 14 -3.87 22.10 -10.59
CA LYS A 14 -3.85 22.87 -11.83
C LYS A 14 -3.37 22.03 -13.02
N SER A 15 -2.30 21.26 -12.83
CA SER A 15 -1.79 20.35 -13.86
C SER A 15 -2.76 19.20 -14.15
N ALA A 16 -3.34 18.60 -13.10
CA ALA A 16 -4.31 17.51 -13.27
C ALA A 16 -5.59 17.96 -13.99
N LYS A 17 -6.02 19.22 -13.86
CA LYS A 17 -7.14 19.75 -14.64
C LYS A 17 -6.89 19.70 -16.15
N GLN A 18 -5.65 19.90 -16.58
CA GLN A 18 -5.30 19.79 -18.01
C GLN A 18 -5.44 18.33 -18.46
N GLU A 19 -4.96 17.37 -17.65
CA GLU A 19 -5.08 15.93 -17.93
C GLU A 19 -6.55 15.46 -17.94
N LEU A 20 -7.36 15.90 -16.99
CA LEU A 20 -8.79 15.56 -16.90
C LEU A 20 -9.64 16.19 -18.02
N THR A 21 -9.11 17.18 -18.73
CA THR A 21 -9.78 17.72 -19.93
C THR A 21 -9.66 16.74 -21.09
N GLU A 22 -8.58 15.96 -21.16
CA GLU A 22 -8.37 14.93 -22.19
C GLU A 22 -9.20 13.66 -21.92
N ASP A 23 -9.30 13.24 -20.64
CA ASP A 23 -10.13 12.11 -20.21
C ASP A 23 -10.84 12.43 -18.86
N PRO A 24 -12.11 12.86 -18.90
CA PRO A 24 -12.86 13.26 -17.71
C PRO A 24 -13.13 12.13 -16.71
N ASN A 25 -13.11 10.87 -17.17
CA ASN A 25 -13.40 9.71 -16.33
C ASN A 25 -12.13 9.08 -15.75
N GLN A 26 -10.95 9.62 -16.08
CA GLN A 26 -9.69 9.08 -15.61
C GLN A 26 -9.47 9.38 -14.12
N ARG A 27 -9.16 8.34 -13.35
CA ARG A 27 -8.68 8.47 -11.97
C ARG A 27 -7.17 8.61 -11.96
N ILE A 28 -6.66 9.78 -11.57
CA ILE A 28 -5.23 10.08 -11.54
C ILE A 28 -4.69 9.85 -10.12
N PRO A 29 -3.78 8.90 -9.89
CA PRO A 29 -3.25 8.62 -8.55
C PRO A 29 -2.26 9.69 -8.11
N VAL A 30 -2.41 10.18 -6.88
CA VAL A 30 -1.48 11.13 -6.25
C VAL A 30 -0.63 10.38 -5.24
N HIS A 31 0.69 10.44 -5.41
CA HIS A 31 1.66 9.76 -4.57
C HIS A 31 2.47 10.76 -3.76
N LEU A 32 2.72 10.40 -2.50
CA LEU A 32 3.71 11.05 -1.65
C LEU A 32 4.94 10.16 -1.55
N THR A 33 6.12 10.75 -1.73
CA THR A 33 7.39 10.05 -1.59
C THR A 33 8.24 10.73 -0.53
N VAL A 34 8.67 9.94 0.46
CA VAL A 34 9.65 10.30 1.48
C VAL A 34 11.00 9.72 1.06
N THR A 35 11.98 10.59 0.88
CA THR A 35 13.35 10.19 0.55
C THR A 35 14.20 10.24 1.81
N THR A 36 14.78 9.12 2.22
CA THR A 36 15.71 9.06 3.36
C THR A 36 17.12 9.48 2.96
N THR A 37 17.94 9.89 3.94
CA THR A 37 19.37 10.19 3.73
C THR A 37 20.19 8.93 3.47
N SER A 38 19.84 7.82 4.13
CA SER A 38 20.48 6.51 3.97
C SER A 38 19.46 5.37 4.00
N LYS A 39 19.81 4.26 3.35
CA LYS A 39 19.11 2.96 3.39
C LYS A 39 19.04 2.37 4.78
N THR A 40 20.10 2.57 5.56
CA THR A 40 20.21 2.09 6.95
C THR A 40 19.20 2.75 7.88
N ASN A 41 18.65 3.89 7.47
CA ASN A 41 17.68 4.63 8.28
C ASN A 41 16.26 4.11 8.09
N VAL A 42 16.02 3.06 7.28
CA VAL A 42 14.68 2.50 7.09
C VAL A 42 14.46 1.36 8.07
N ARG A 43 13.58 1.59 9.04
CA ARG A 43 13.11 0.56 9.96
C ARG A 43 12.07 -0.31 9.27
N VAL A 44 12.24 -1.63 9.36
CA VAL A 44 11.26 -2.61 8.87
C VAL A 44 10.58 -3.28 10.07
N PRO A 45 9.33 -2.90 10.41
CA PRO A 45 8.60 -3.50 11.51
C PRO A 45 8.40 -5.01 11.30
N GLY A 46 8.61 -5.81 12.34
CA GLY A 46 8.34 -7.26 12.30
C GLY A 46 9.43 -8.13 11.68
N GLN A 47 10.54 -7.56 11.19
CA GLN A 47 11.70 -8.35 10.75
C GLN A 47 12.60 -8.73 11.93
N ARG A 48 12.35 -9.89 12.54
CA ARG A 48 13.33 -10.62 13.36
C ARG A 48 13.65 -11.94 12.64
N GLY A 49 14.64 -11.93 11.74
CA GLY A 49 15.09 -13.16 11.04
C GLY A 49 15.59 -12.94 9.61
N MET A 50 16.26 -13.96 9.06
CA MET A 50 16.93 -13.98 7.74
C MET A 50 16.00 -13.94 6.50
N ASN A 51 14.68 -14.04 6.69
CA ASN A 51 13.73 -14.09 5.58
C ASN A 51 13.24 -12.68 5.26
N ASN A 52 13.98 -12.05 4.35
CA ASN A 52 13.74 -10.69 3.86
C ASN A 52 12.45 -10.62 3.04
N ILE A 53 11.26 -10.60 3.65
CA ILE A 53 9.99 -10.49 2.90
C ILE A 53 9.53 -9.03 2.91
N SER A 54 9.19 -8.52 1.74
CA SER A 54 8.65 -7.16 1.54
C SER A 54 7.14 -7.17 1.78
N VAL A 55 6.75 -7.12 3.05
CA VAL A 55 5.35 -6.95 3.46
C VAL A 55 4.97 -5.48 3.36
N PRO A 56 3.83 -5.12 2.73
CA PRO A 56 3.36 -3.74 2.73
C PRO A 56 3.06 -3.25 4.14
N TYR A 57 3.62 -2.10 4.53
CA TYR A 57 3.31 -1.46 5.79
C TYR A 57 2.04 -0.61 5.64
N VAL A 58 1.02 -0.90 6.45
CA VAL A 58 -0.31 -0.30 6.34
C VAL A 58 -0.39 0.99 7.17
N ILE A 59 -0.89 2.07 6.57
CA ILE A 59 -1.08 3.37 7.21
C ILE A 59 -2.57 3.73 7.16
N PRO A 60 -3.28 3.75 8.29
CA PRO A 60 -4.67 4.18 8.35
C PRO A 60 -4.84 5.64 7.95
N LEU A 61 -5.86 5.91 7.14
CA LEU A 61 -6.18 7.26 6.66
C LEU A 61 -7.46 7.79 7.26
N HIS A 62 -7.58 9.12 7.29
CA HIS A 62 -8.82 9.80 7.69
C HIS A 62 -9.80 9.82 6.53
N HIS A 63 -9.30 10.13 5.32
CA HIS A 63 -10.10 10.18 4.11
C HIS A 63 -9.84 8.97 3.23
N LYS A 64 -10.91 8.30 2.81
CA LYS A 64 -10.84 7.09 2.01
C LYS A 64 -10.31 7.42 0.61
N ILE A 65 -9.38 6.59 0.14
CA ILE A 65 -8.80 6.68 -1.21
C ILE A 65 -9.35 5.57 -2.12
N HIS A 66 -9.56 4.39 -1.54
CA HIS A 66 -10.07 3.24 -2.27
C HIS A 66 -11.59 3.25 -2.32
N LYS A 67 -12.12 2.50 -3.30
CA LYS A 67 -13.56 2.25 -3.42
C LYS A 67 -14.09 1.60 -2.14
N SER A 68 -15.40 1.74 -1.93
CA SER A 68 -16.07 1.00 -0.87
C SER A 68 -15.93 -0.52 -1.08
N ILE A 69 -16.07 -1.30 0.00
CA ILE A 69 -15.89 -2.76 -0.05
C ILE A 69 -16.83 -3.43 -1.07
N SER A 70 -18.02 -2.87 -1.30
CA SER A 70 -18.99 -3.38 -2.28
C SER A 70 -18.67 -3.03 -3.73
N GLN A 71 -17.75 -2.09 -3.97
CA GLN A 71 -17.35 -1.62 -5.30
C GLN A 71 -15.92 -2.04 -5.67
N ALA A 72 -15.11 -2.42 -4.70
CA ALA A 72 -13.75 -2.84 -4.90
C ALA A 72 -13.71 -4.27 -5.45
N LYS A 73 -12.87 -4.51 -6.47
CA LYS A 73 -12.56 -5.85 -6.95
C LYS A 73 -11.46 -6.45 -6.08
N ILE A 74 -11.83 -7.37 -5.19
CA ILE A 74 -10.92 -7.95 -4.20
C ILE A 74 -10.59 -9.40 -4.56
N LEU A 75 -9.30 -9.71 -4.68
CA LEU A 75 -8.80 -11.07 -4.87
C LEU A 75 -8.37 -11.66 -3.54
N LEU A 76 -8.92 -12.82 -3.16
CA LEU A 76 -8.50 -13.58 -2.00
C LEU A 76 -7.67 -14.80 -2.41
N ILE A 77 -6.45 -14.90 -1.88
CA ILE A 77 -5.55 -16.03 -2.08
C ILE A 77 -5.55 -16.92 -0.83
N VAL A 78 -5.99 -18.16 -0.98
CA VAL A 78 -6.15 -19.14 0.10
C VAL A 78 -5.17 -20.33 -0.02
N PRO A 79 -4.95 -21.09 1.06
CA PRO A 79 -4.33 -22.40 0.97
C PRO A 79 -5.15 -23.35 0.08
N HIS A 80 -4.51 -24.41 -0.42
CA HIS A 80 -5.22 -25.48 -1.13
C HIS A 80 -5.81 -26.47 -0.11
N PRO A 81 -7.05 -27.00 -0.28
CA PRO A 81 -7.98 -26.81 -1.39
C PRO A 81 -8.84 -25.54 -1.30
N THR A 82 -9.14 -24.93 -2.45
CA THR A 82 -9.94 -23.68 -2.54
C THR A 82 -11.40 -23.87 -2.12
N ALA A 83 -12.01 -25.01 -2.47
CA ALA A 83 -13.44 -25.28 -2.23
C ALA A 83 -13.85 -25.05 -0.77
N LYS A 84 -13.04 -25.57 0.15
CA LYS A 84 -13.22 -25.41 1.60
C LYS A 84 -13.37 -23.96 2.06
N TYR A 85 -12.62 -23.03 1.47
CA TYR A 85 -12.68 -21.62 1.85
C TYR A 85 -13.78 -20.88 1.08
N ALA A 86 -14.02 -21.27 -0.17
CA ALA A 86 -15.10 -20.71 -0.98
C ALA A 86 -16.47 -21.00 -0.33
N GLU A 87 -16.70 -22.22 0.13
CA GLU A 87 -17.93 -22.61 0.86
C GLU A 87 -18.16 -21.74 2.10
N ILE A 88 -17.12 -21.36 2.83
CA ILE A 88 -17.23 -20.52 4.02
C ILE A 88 -17.49 -19.05 3.66
N PHE A 89 -16.73 -18.50 2.72
CA PHE A 89 -16.79 -17.07 2.43
C PHE A 89 -17.94 -16.68 1.50
N GLN A 90 -18.44 -17.62 0.68
CA GLN A 90 -19.50 -17.43 -0.30
C GLN A 90 -20.84 -18.06 0.11
N ALA A 91 -20.93 -18.65 1.32
CA ALA A 91 -22.21 -19.09 1.86
C ALA A 91 -23.23 -17.94 1.93
N ASP A 92 -24.51 -18.26 1.80
CA ASP A 92 -25.58 -17.25 1.74
C ASP A 92 -25.67 -16.40 3.01
N GLU A 93 -25.38 -16.98 4.16
CA GLU A 93 -25.39 -16.31 5.47
C GLU A 93 -24.06 -15.61 5.79
N ALA A 94 -23.00 -15.86 5.00
CA ALA A 94 -21.69 -15.30 5.26
C ALA A 94 -21.68 -13.80 4.97
N SER A 95 -21.18 -13.01 5.91
CA SER A 95 -21.04 -11.57 5.70
C SER A 95 -20.11 -11.21 4.53
N THR A 96 -19.25 -12.13 4.10
CA THR A 96 -18.32 -11.95 2.98
C THR A 96 -18.84 -12.38 1.61
N LYS A 97 -20.10 -12.83 1.48
CA LYS A 97 -20.66 -13.38 0.24
C LYS A 97 -20.30 -12.58 -1.01
N ASP A 98 -20.53 -11.26 -0.96
CA ASP A 98 -20.27 -10.33 -2.07
C ASP A 98 -18.98 -9.52 -1.92
N THR A 99 -18.09 -9.92 -0.99
CA THR A 99 -16.85 -9.18 -0.69
C THR A 99 -15.72 -9.51 -1.67
N PHE A 100 -15.64 -10.76 -2.13
CA PHE A 100 -14.53 -11.22 -2.97
C PHE A 100 -14.99 -11.39 -4.42
N ALA A 101 -14.27 -10.75 -5.33
CA ALA A 101 -14.50 -10.91 -6.76
C ALA A 101 -13.99 -12.28 -7.26
N ASP A 102 -12.93 -12.80 -6.65
CA ASP A 102 -12.37 -14.11 -6.97
C ASP A 102 -11.66 -14.70 -5.72
N ILE A 103 -11.76 -16.02 -5.54
CA ILE A 103 -11.09 -16.78 -4.48
C ILE A 103 -10.28 -17.89 -5.12
N ILE A 104 -8.96 -17.83 -4.99
CA ILE A 104 -8.05 -18.78 -5.65
C ILE A 104 -7.03 -19.35 -4.67
N SER A 105 -6.57 -20.58 -4.92
CA SER A 105 -5.43 -21.12 -4.17
C SER A 105 -4.10 -20.64 -4.73
N VAL A 106 -3.06 -20.65 -3.90
CA VAL A 106 -1.66 -20.37 -4.32
C VAL A 106 -1.25 -21.21 -5.54
N LYS A 107 -1.70 -22.48 -5.58
CA LYS A 107 -1.44 -23.41 -6.68
C LYS A 107 -2.00 -22.91 -8.02
N LYS A 108 -3.16 -22.24 -8.01
CA LYS A 108 -3.79 -21.63 -9.20
C LYS A 108 -3.26 -20.22 -9.48
N PHE A 109 -2.94 -19.46 -8.43
CA PHE A 109 -2.40 -18.11 -8.55
C PHE A 109 -1.07 -18.06 -9.30
N ARG A 110 -0.15 -18.98 -8.98
CA ARG A 110 1.18 -19.06 -9.58
C ARG A 110 1.15 -19.15 -11.12
N PRO A 111 0.44 -20.11 -11.74
CA PRO A 111 0.27 -20.15 -13.19
C PRO A 111 -0.42 -18.91 -13.76
N LYS A 112 -1.49 -18.41 -13.11
CA LYS A 112 -2.23 -17.22 -13.57
C LYS A 112 -1.31 -16.01 -13.66
N LEU A 113 -0.54 -15.76 -12.61
CA LEU A 113 0.42 -14.66 -12.54
C LEU A 113 1.57 -14.80 -13.56
N ARG A 114 2.02 -16.03 -13.87
CA ARG A 114 3.04 -16.26 -14.90
C ARG A 114 2.52 -16.00 -16.31
N LYS A 115 1.27 -16.39 -16.58
CA LYS A 115 0.66 -16.25 -17.90
C LYS A 115 0.27 -14.81 -18.19
N ASP A 116 -0.31 -14.13 -17.21
CA ASP A 116 -0.79 -12.76 -17.38
C ASP A 116 -0.61 -11.94 -16.08
N PRO A 117 0.62 -11.44 -15.83
CA PRO A 117 0.93 -10.69 -14.63
C PRO A 117 0.33 -9.29 -14.61
N LEU A 118 0.05 -8.71 -15.78
CA LEU A 118 -0.50 -7.37 -15.89
C LEU A 118 -2.00 -7.34 -15.55
N SER A 119 -2.76 -8.34 -15.98
CA SER A 119 -4.19 -8.42 -15.63
C SER A 119 -4.39 -8.61 -14.13
N VAL A 120 -3.64 -9.50 -13.48
CA VAL A 120 -3.74 -9.71 -12.03
C VAL A 120 -3.56 -8.42 -11.23
N GLY A 121 -2.71 -7.50 -11.70
CA GLY A 121 -2.51 -6.21 -11.03
C GLY A 121 -3.47 -5.10 -11.44
N LYS A 122 -4.11 -5.19 -12.62
CA LYS A 122 -5.03 -4.17 -13.14
C LYS A 122 -6.49 -4.49 -12.82
N ASP A 123 -6.84 -5.78 -12.79
CA ASP A 123 -8.21 -6.25 -12.64
C ASP A 123 -8.72 -6.15 -11.20
N PHE A 124 -7.81 -6.19 -10.24
CA PHE A 124 -8.12 -6.17 -8.82
C PHE A 124 -7.63 -4.87 -8.18
N ASP A 125 -8.52 -4.21 -7.43
CA ASP A 125 -8.18 -3.02 -6.65
C ASP A 125 -7.36 -3.41 -5.40
N LEU A 126 -7.62 -4.59 -4.83
CA LEU A 126 -6.96 -5.11 -3.63
C LEU A 126 -6.68 -6.61 -3.77
N ILE A 127 -5.46 -7.03 -3.42
CA ILE A 127 -5.08 -8.44 -3.34
C ILE A 127 -4.76 -8.77 -1.89
N VAL A 128 -5.45 -9.76 -1.32
CA VAL A 128 -5.21 -10.25 0.04
C VAL A 128 -4.87 -11.74 -0.01
N ALA A 129 -4.01 -12.18 0.91
CA ALA A 129 -3.63 -13.58 1.06
C ALA A 129 -3.64 -13.98 2.52
N ASP A 130 -3.97 -15.23 2.80
CA ASP A 130 -3.83 -15.79 4.14
C ASP A 130 -2.37 -15.65 4.62
N SER A 131 -2.20 -15.10 5.81
CA SER A 131 -0.91 -14.88 6.48
C SER A 131 0.00 -16.12 6.47
N ARG A 132 -0.55 -17.34 6.51
CA ARG A 132 0.20 -18.61 6.53
C ARG A 132 0.93 -18.92 5.23
N ILE A 133 0.42 -18.41 4.11
CA ILE A 133 0.95 -18.63 2.76
C ILE A 133 1.45 -17.32 2.13
N HIS A 134 1.39 -16.21 2.87
CA HIS A 134 1.68 -14.88 2.35
C HIS A 134 3.13 -14.76 1.85
N GLU A 135 4.09 -15.36 2.55
CA GLU A 135 5.49 -15.41 2.12
C GLU A 135 5.64 -16.03 0.72
N GLU A 136 5.02 -17.19 0.52
CA GLU A 136 5.04 -17.92 -0.75
C GLU A 136 4.40 -17.09 -1.88
N VAL A 137 3.30 -16.41 -1.58
CA VAL A 137 2.57 -15.55 -2.52
C VAL A 137 3.40 -14.33 -2.91
N VAL A 138 3.99 -13.62 -1.93
CA VAL A 138 4.83 -12.44 -2.18
C VAL A 138 6.09 -12.83 -2.94
N GLU A 139 6.70 -13.96 -2.63
CA GLU A 139 7.87 -14.42 -3.37
C GLU A 139 7.55 -14.67 -4.85
N CYS A 140 6.41 -15.31 -5.14
CA CYS A 140 5.96 -15.52 -6.51
C CYS A 140 5.70 -14.19 -7.23
N TYR A 141 5.12 -13.23 -6.50
CA TYR A 141 4.85 -11.89 -6.98
C TYR A 141 6.13 -11.11 -7.31
N ASP A 142 7.08 -11.06 -6.38
CA ASP A 142 8.33 -10.32 -6.51
C ASP A 142 9.25 -10.89 -7.61
N ARG A 143 9.28 -12.22 -7.79
CA ARG A 143 10.07 -12.84 -8.88
C ARG A 143 9.58 -12.41 -10.27
N LEU A 144 8.29 -12.18 -10.43
CA LEU A 144 7.69 -11.78 -11.70
C LEU A 144 7.67 -10.25 -11.87
N SER A 145 7.49 -9.49 -10.79
CA SER A 145 7.50 -8.03 -10.82
C SER A 145 8.83 -7.46 -11.30
N LYS A 146 9.96 -8.09 -10.94
CA LYS A 146 11.30 -7.74 -11.43
C LYS A 146 11.44 -7.83 -12.95
N LYS A 147 10.70 -8.74 -13.60
CA LYS A 147 10.79 -8.96 -15.05
C LYS A 147 9.96 -7.98 -15.87
N ILE A 148 8.92 -7.40 -15.28
CA ILE A 148 7.85 -6.69 -16.04
C ILE A 148 7.66 -5.26 -15.51
N SER A 149 8.62 -4.76 -14.70
CA SER A 149 8.57 -3.42 -14.11
C SER A 149 7.26 -3.13 -13.37
N LEU A 150 6.68 -4.16 -12.73
CA LEU A 150 5.39 -4.10 -12.03
C LEU A 150 5.46 -3.37 -10.68
N ARG A 151 6.39 -2.44 -10.50
CA ARG A 151 6.64 -1.75 -9.23
C ARG A 151 5.44 -0.94 -8.73
N HIS A 152 4.45 -0.73 -9.59
CA HIS A 152 3.23 0.03 -9.33
C HIS A 152 2.00 -0.85 -9.07
N LEU A 153 2.10 -2.17 -9.20
CA LEU A 153 0.97 -3.05 -8.93
C LEU A 153 0.81 -3.28 -7.41
N THR A 154 -0.45 -3.41 -6.98
CA THR A 154 -0.81 -3.66 -5.58
C THR A 154 -0.23 -4.99 -5.10
N LYS A 155 0.71 -4.93 -4.15
CA LYS A 155 1.27 -6.13 -3.53
C LYS A 155 0.20 -6.86 -2.70
N PRO A 156 0.24 -8.20 -2.62
CA PRO A 156 -0.65 -8.97 -1.76
C PRO A 156 -0.48 -8.59 -0.28
N PHE A 157 -1.58 -8.31 0.42
CA PHE A 157 -1.58 -8.05 1.86
C PHE A 157 -1.84 -9.33 2.67
N PRO A 158 -1.14 -9.54 3.79
CA PRO A 158 -1.45 -10.64 4.68
C PRO A 158 -2.73 -10.35 5.47
N ILE A 159 -3.64 -11.32 5.55
CA ILE A 159 -4.81 -11.31 6.45
C ILE A 159 -4.87 -12.60 7.25
N ARG A 160 -5.44 -12.55 8.45
CA ARG A 160 -5.68 -13.74 9.27
C ARG A 160 -7.14 -14.18 9.12
N PHE A 161 -7.37 -15.49 9.05
CA PHE A 161 -8.74 -16.00 8.95
C PHE A 161 -9.43 -16.14 10.30
N ILE A 162 -8.65 -16.23 11.38
CA ILE A 162 -9.17 -16.31 12.74
C ILE A 162 -8.55 -15.17 13.54
N GLN A 163 -9.34 -14.59 14.44
CA GLN A 163 -8.90 -13.53 15.32
C GLN A 163 -7.80 -14.05 16.29
N PRO A 164 -6.69 -13.31 16.47
CA PRO A 164 -5.69 -13.65 17.47
C PRO A 164 -6.30 -13.78 18.87
N GLY A 165 -5.95 -14.85 19.59
CA GLY A 165 -6.49 -15.19 20.90
C GLY A 165 -7.75 -16.04 20.87
N LYS A 166 -8.24 -16.44 19.68
CA LYS A 166 -9.39 -17.35 19.50
C LYS A 166 -9.01 -18.63 18.75
N GLU A 167 -7.72 -18.90 18.60
CA GLU A 167 -7.24 -20.06 17.82
C GLU A 167 -7.66 -21.40 18.46
N ASP A 168 -7.65 -21.49 19.79
CA ASP A 168 -8.03 -22.71 20.50
C ASP A 168 -9.54 -22.97 20.40
N ASP A 169 -10.37 -21.95 20.65
CA ASP A 169 -11.83 -22.03 20.47
C ASP A 169 -12.20 -22.40 19.03
N ALA A 170 -11.51 -21.82 18.05
CA ALA A 170 -11.73 -22.13 16.64
C ALA A 170 -11.33 -23.57 16.30
N ARG A 171 -10.26 -24.08 16.91
CA ARG A 171 -9.85 -25.48 16.73
C ARG A 171 -10.87 -26.43 17.30
N ASP A 172 -11.39 -26.16 18.49
CA ASP A 172 -12.40 -26.99 19.16
C ASP A 172 -13.74 -26.96 18.40
N ALA A 173 -14.11 -25.80 17.84
CA ALA A 173 -15.30 -25.64 17.00
C ALA A 173 -15.11 -26.09 15.53
N ASN A 174 -13.93 -26.61 15.15
CA ASN A 174 -13.58 -26.90 13.75
C ASN A 174 -13.80 -25.70 12.79
N MET A 175 -13.67 -24.47 13.29
CA MET A 175 -13.82 -23.24 12.53
C MET A 175 -12.52 -22.90 11.80
N PHE A 176 -12.55 -22.92 10.47
CA PHE A 176 -11.36 -22.67 9.65
C PHE A 176 -11.14 -21.20 9.28
N ALA A 177 -12.21 -20.41 9.31
CA ALA A 177 -12.20 -18.99 9.05
C ALA A 177 -13.43 -18.32 9.67
N ASP A 178 -13.26 -17.07 10.07
CA ASP A 178 -14.31 -16.16 10.55
C ASP A 178 -14.55 -15.10 9.46
N PRO A 179 -15.68 -15.18 8.71
CA PRO A 179 -16.04 -14.21 7.68
C PRO A 179 -16.10 -12.76 8.18
N ASP A 180 -16.64 -12.52 9.38
CA ASP A 180 -16.81 -11.18 9.92
C ASP A 180 -15.45 -10.54 10.23
N TYR A 181 -14.55 -11.32 10.83
CA TYR A 181 -13.20 -10.88 11.11
C TYR A 181 -12.40 -10.60 9.84
N VAL A 182 -12.55 -11.45 8.82
CA VAL A 182 -11.92 -11.25 7.51
C VAL A 182 -12.47 -9.99 6.82
N LYS A 183 -13.79 -9.80 6.81
CA LYS A 183 -14.45 -8.61 6.25
C LYS A 183 -13.98 -7.34 6.95
N ALA A 184 -13.83 -7.37 8.27
CA ALA A 184 -13.35 -6.25 9.06
C ALA A 184 -11.91 -5.85 8.68
N GLN A 185 -11.02 -6.84 8.52
CA GLN A 185 -9.64 -6.59 8.07
C GLN A 185 -9.61 -5.99 6.66
N VAL A 186 -10.34 -6.58 5.71
CA VAL A 186 -10.43 -6.09 4.32
C VAL A 186 -10.95 -4.64 4.29
N ARG A 187 -12.00 -4.34 5.09
CA ARG A 187 -12.51 -2.97 5.25
C ARG A 187 -11.46 -2.02 5.81
N GLY A 188 -10.65 -2.48 6.77
CA GLY A 188 -9.54 -1.70 7.32
C GLY A 188 -8.47 -1.39 6.28
N LEU A 189 -8.10 -2.37 5.45
CA LEU A 189 -7.14 -2.21 4.37
C LEU A 189 -7.62 -1.19 3.32
N LEU A 190 -8.89 -1.24 2.90
CA LEU A 190 -9.46 -0.28 1.96
C LEU A 190 -9.56 1.16 2.52
N ARG A 191 -9.54 1.32 3.86
CA ARG A 191 -9.49 2.62 4.53
C ARG A 191 -8.07 3.10 4.83
N SER A 192 -7.07 2.37 4.35
CA SER A 192 -5.67 2.63 4.60
C SER A 192 -4.93 2.83 3.27
N THR A 193 -3.73 3.38 3.35
CA THR A 193 -2.74 3.27 2.28
C THR A 193 -1.63 2.32 2.71
N SER A 194 -0.69 2.04 1.81
CA SER A 194 0.47 1.22 2.15
C SER A 194 1.75 1.78 1.59
N VAL A 195 2.84 1.46 2.29
CA VAL A 195 4.21 1.69 1.85
C VAL A 195 4.84 0.33 1.63
N THR A 196 5.30 0.08 0.40
CA THR A 196 6.11 -1.11 0.14
C THR A 196 7.53 -0.87 0.65
N LEU A 197 7.94 -1.68 1.62
CA LEU A 197 9.29 -1.61 2.18
C LEU A 197 10.27 -2.38 1.29
N PRO A 198 11.48 -1.86 1.05
CA PRO A 198 12.50 -2.57 0.29
C PRO A 198 12.91 -3.87 0.99
N ARG A 199 13.23 -4.90 0.21
CA ARG A 199 13.79 -6.17 0.72
C ARG A 199 15.19 -5.89 1.29
N SER A 200 15.45 -6.35 2.52
CA SER A 200 16.66 -6.17 3.36
C SER A 200 17.88 -5.51 2.73
N MET A 201 18.33 -4.48 3.42
CA MET A 201 19.25 -3.44 2.98
C MET A 201 20.62 -3.61 3.61
N ALA A 202 21.16 -4.83 3.61
CA ALA A 202 22.34 -5.15 4.41
C ALA A 202 23.65 -4.47 3.95
N CYS A 203 23.77 -3.95 2.71
CA CYS A 203 25.09 -3.50 2.20
C CYS A 203 25.10 -2.30 1.24
N GLU A 204 24.00 -1.60 0.99
CA GLU A 204 24.02 -0.48 0.01
C GLU A 204 23.94 0.89 0.69
N GLN A 205 24.94 1.72 0.46
CA GLN A 205 24.93 3.15 0.80
C GLN A 205 24.09 3.89 -0.26
N GLY A 206 23.04 4.60 0.15
CA GLY A 206 22.21 5.38 -0.78
C GLY A 206 20.89 5.85 -0.18
N ALA A 207 20.21 6.79 -0.84
CA ALA A 207 18.88 7.23 -0.41
C ALA A 207 17.81 6.18 -0.78
N VAL A 208 16.75 6.06 0.04
CA VAL A 208 15.58 5.23 -0.26
C VAL A 208 14.36 6.12 -0.46
N ASN A 209 13.56 5.77 -1.46
CA ASN A 209 12.27 6.39 -1.68
C ASN A 209 11.15 5.48 -1.14
N LEU A 210 10.52 5.91 -0.05
CA LEU A 210 9.32 5.31 0.48
C LEU A 210 8.13 6.04 -0.13
N THR A 211 7.33 5.33 -0.94
CA THR A 211 6.20 5.93 -1.67
C THR A 211 4.88 5.34 -1.17
N ALA A 212 3.89 6.21 -0.97
CA ALA A 212 2.52 5.87 -0.63
C ALA A 212 1.54 6.63 -1.51
N LEU A 213 0.39 6.02 -1.77
CA LEU A 213 -0.76 6.67 -2.40
C LEU A 213 -1.48 7.53 -1.36
N VAL A 214 -1.78 8.79 -1.68
CA VAL A 214 -2.42 9.75 -0.76
C VAL A 214 -3.78 10.25 -1.24
N GLY A 215 -4.14 9.98 -2.50
CA GLY A 215 -5.47 10.25 -3.04
C GLY A 215 -5.58 9.91 -4.52
N TYR A 216 -6.79 10.04 -5.06
CA TYR A 216 -7.06 10.08 -6.49
C TYR A 216 -7.70 11.40 -6.87
N LEU A 217 -7.37 11.92 -8.05
CA LEU A 217 -8.11 13.00 -8.68
C LEU A 217 -9.04 12.43 -9.74
N PRO A 218 -10.28 12.93 -9.87
CA PRO A 218 -10.90 14.02 -9.10
C PRO A 218 -11.54 13.60 -7.76
N ASP A 219 -11.52 12.31 -7.41
CA ASP A 219 -12.26 11.75 -6.27
C ASP A 219 -12.00 12.42 -4.91
N ASN A 220 -10.78 12.87 -4.67
CA ASN A 220 -10.38 13.51 -3.42
C ASN A 220 -10.18 15.01 -3.60
N THR A 221 -10.64 15.77 -2.60
CA THR A 221 -10.44 17.23 -2.57
C THR A 221 -9.00 17.60 -2.21
N ALA A 222 -8.59 18.83 -2.51
CA ALA A 222 -7.25 19.33 -2.17
C ALA A 222 -6.98 19.25 -0.66
N LYS A 223 -8.00 19.51 0.17
CA LYS A 223 -7.92 19.43 1.62
C LYS A 223 -7.76 17.99 2.11
N GLU A 224 -8.50 17.05 1.52
CA GLU A 224 -8.38 15.63 1.88
C GLU A 224 -6.98 15.09 1.55
N ILE A 225 -6.44 15.46 0.38
CA ILE A 225 -5.08 15.08 -0.02
C ILE A 225 -4.04 15.72 0.91
N GLU A 226 -4.23 16.97 1.35
CA GLU A 226 -3.36 17.63 2.34
C GLU A 226 -3.35 16.86 3.66
N GLU A 227 -4.53 16.56 4.21
CA GLU A 227 -4.67 15.86 5.49
C GLU A 227 -4.12 14.42 5.43
N ASN A 228 -4.41 13.69 4.36
CA ASN A 228 -3.84 12.36 4.12
C ASN A 228 -2.32 12.42 3.94
N SER A 229 -1.81 13.39 3.18
CA SER A 229 -0.36 13.56 2.95
C SER A 229 0.38 13.85 4.25
N HIS A 230 -0.18 14.73 5.09
CA HIS A 230 0.39 15.03 6.41
C HIS A 230 0.41 13.80 7.31
N ARG A 231 -0.69 13.03 7.37
CA ARG A 231 -0.78 11.79 8.15
C ARG A 231 0.25 10.76 7.71
N VAL A 232 0.34 10.53 6.40
CA VAL A 232 1.27 9.55 5.79
C VAL A 232 2.72 9.98 6.01
N ALA A 233 3.06 11.24 5.78
CA ALA A 233 4.42 11.75 5.97
C ALA A 233 4.89 11.55 7.42
N ASN A 234 4.08 11.97 8.40
CA ASN A 234 4.44 11.80 9.82
C ASN A 234 4.53 10.32 10.18
N ASN A 235 3.58 9.50 9.73
CA ASN A 235 3.59 8.07 10.06
C ASN A 235 4.83 7.35 9.47
N ILE A 236 5.23 7.67 8.23
CA ILE A 236 6.48 7.15 7.64
C ILE A 236 7.69 7.61 8.45
N VAL A 237 7.79 8.91 8.71
CA VAL A 237 8.96 9.49 9.41
C VAL A 237 9.08 8.94 10.83
N ASP A 238 7.97 8.82 11.56
CA ASP A 238 7.98 8.42 12.98
C ASP A 238 8.16 6.90 13.17
N ASN A 239 7.66 6.07 12.24
CA ASN A 239 7.63 4.62 12.42
C ASN A 239 8.58 3.84 11.51
N LEU A 240 8.94 4.40 10.35
CA LEU A 240 9.74 3.73 9.33
C LEU A 240 11.11 4.37 9.11
N VAL A 241 11.37 5.57 9.66
CA VAL A 241 12.65 6.25 9.48
C VAL A 241 13.37 6.39 10.83
N ASP A 242 14.45 5.65 11.02
CA ASP A 242 15.33 5.78 12.19
C ASP A 242 16.03 7.15 12.16
N GLY A 243 15.90 7.91 13.26
CA GLY A 243 16.33 9.31 13.33
C GLY A 243 15.30 10.32 12.80
N GLY A 244 14.13 9.85 12.34
CA GLY A 244 12.98 10.67 11.98
C GLY A 244 13.31 11.74 10.94
N ALA A 245 12.91 12.99 11.25
CA ALA A 245 13.07 14.10 10.32
C ALA A 245 14.55 14.39 9.97
N ARG A 246 15.49 14.16 10.88
CA ARG A 246 16.94 14.38 10.63
C ARG A 246 17.51 13.41 9.60
N SER A 247 16.92 12.21 9.53
CA SER A 247 17.26 11.16 8.57
C SER A 247 16.43 11.20 7.30
N THR A 248 15.55 12.19 7.17
CA THR A 248 14.74 12.43 5.98
C THR A 248 15.41 13.50 5.14
N LYS A 249 15.61 13.26 3.85
CA LYS A 249 16.24 14.20 2.92
C LYS A 249 15.21 15.15 2.31
N THR A 250 14.15 14.59 1.73
CA THR A 250 13.10 15.36 1.05
C THR A 250 11.78 14.62 1.15
N ILE A 251 10.68 15.37 1.12
CA ILE A 251 9.35 14.81 0.88
C ILE A 251 8.75 15.57 -0.30
N TYR A 252 8.24 14.83 -1.29
CA TYR A 252 7.58 15.41 -2.46
C TYR A 252 6.29 14.68 -2.78
N ILE A 253 5.40 15.39 -3.47
CA ILE A 253 4.13 14.88 -3.98
C ILE A 253 4.16 14.89 -5.50
N LYS A 254 3.60 13.85 -6.14
CA LYS A 254 3.55 13.74 -7.60
C LYS A 254 2.34 12.94 -8.08
N SER A 255 1.81 13.29 -9.25
CA SER A 255 1.04 12.41 -10.11
C SER A 255 1.96 11.68 -11.12
N PRO A 256 1.46 10.72 -11.93
CA PRO A 256 2.27 10.02 -12.93
C PRO A 256 2.90 10.93 -14.00
N LYS A 257 2.19 11.99 -14.43
CA LYS A 257 2.65 12.90 -15.50
C LYS A 257 3.26 14.21 -14.97
N THR A 258 3.05 14.56 -13.71
CA THR A 258 3.59 15.81 -13.14
C THR A 258 5.01 15.66 -12.59
N VAL A 259 5.74 16.77 -12.54
CA VAL A 259 6.99 16.88 -11.79
C VAL A 259 6.77 16.69 -10.29
N GLY A 260 7.76 16.14 -9.59
CA GLY A 260 7.72 15.97 -8.14
C GLY A 260 7.82 17.31 -7.42
N LEU A 261 6.74 17.71 -6.76
CA LEU A 261 6.66 18.98 -6.05
C LEU A 261 7.11 18.80 -4.59
N PRO A 262 8.18 19.46 -4.15
CA PRO A 262 8.68 19.34 -2.78
C PRO A 262 7.68 19.96 -1.80
N ILE A 263 7.37 19.25 -0.73
CA ILE A 263 6.54 19.74 0.40
C ILE A 263 7.35 19.88 1.69
N TRP A 264 8.56 19.31 1.72
CA TRP A 264 9.52 19.44 2.80
C TRP A 264 10.92 19.07 2.30
N ARG A 265 11.94 19.74 2.83
CA ARG A 265 13.35 19.45 2.59
C ARG A 265 14.11 19.62 3.90
N LEU A 266 15.14 18.80 4.09
CA LEU A 266 16.09 19.02 5.17
C LEU A 266 16.90 20.27 4.86
N GLU A 267 16.78 21.28 5.72
CA GLU A 267 17.67 22.43 5.72
C GLU A 267 19.06 21.93 6.11
N LYS A 268 20.05 22.10 5.23
CA LYS A 268 21.44 21.87 5.60
C LYS A 268 21.90 23.12 6.34
N GLU A 269 22.39 22.97 7.57
CA GLU A 269 23.19 24.02 8.22
C GLU A 269 24.35 24.38 7.27
N GLY A 270 24.39 25.63 6.78
CA GLY A 270 25.49 26.14 5.94
C GLY A 270 25.14 26.70 4.55
N GLN A 271 23.92 27.17 4.31
CA GLN A 271 23.68 28.19 3.27
C GLN A 271 22.98 29.38 3.91
N THR A 272 23.79 30.27 4.48
CA THR A 272 23.46 31.69 4.61
C THR A 272 22.97 32.16 3.25
N LEU A 273 21.71 32.56 3.18
CA LEU A 273 21.23 33.41 2.11
C LEU A 273 21.97 34.74 2.29
N GLU A 274 22.98 34.97 1.47
CA GLU A 274 23.37 36.34 1.14
C GLU A 274 22.13 36.94 0.46
N GLU A 275 21.47 37.83 1.20
CA GLU A 275 20.52 38.78 0.66
C GLU A 275 21.31 39.67 -0.31
N GLU A 276 21.18 39.45 -1.62
CA GLU A 276 21.55 40.46 -2.60
C GLU A 276 20.47 41.56 -2.56
N GLU A 277 20.94 42.77 -2.19
CA GLU A 277 20.24 44.06 -2.20
C GLU A 277 19.67 44.45 -3.59
#